data_AF-A0A2I0N473-F1
#
_entry.id   AF-A0A2I0N473-F1
#
_cell.length_a   1.000
_cell.length_b   1.000
_cell.length_c   1.000
_cell.angle_alpha   90.00
_cell.angle_beta   90.00
_cell.angle_gamma   90.00
#
_symmetry.space_group_name_H-M   'P 1'
#
loop_
_entity.id
_entity.type
_entity.pdbx_description
1 polymer ?
#
loop_
_entity_poly.entity_id
_entity_poly.type
_entity_poly.pdbx_seq_one_letter_code
_entity_poly.pdbx_strand_id
1 'polypeptide(L)'
;KCVGCGECVAFCPKHALSVEWTDAEALEERIVEFAYGALKQFGKNAAYLNVLSNITKMCDCMPIKMEPAAKDIGILASRDPVAIDQACYDLVCEREGRDIFKELNNVDGAIQLKYAEKLGLGSRKYKVIEV
;
A
#
# COMPACT_ATOMS: atom_id res chain seq x y z
N LYS A 1 -21.76 -14.18 -9.55
CA LYS A 1 -21.43 -13.78 -8.16
C LYS A 1 -20.54 -12.54 -8.24
N CYS A 2 -20.88 -11.44 -7.55
CA CYS A 2 -20.06 -10.20 -7.55
C CYS A 2 -18.74 -10.43 -6.80
N VAL A 3 -17.62 -9.91 -7.32
CA VAL A 3 -16.29 -9.99 -6.69
C VAL A 3 -15.78 -8.64 -6.18
N GLY A 4 -16.48 -7.54 -6.48
CA GLY A 4 -16.11 -6.20 -6.03
C GLY A 4 -14.97 -5.54 -6.82
N CYS A 5 -14.73 -5.93 -8.07
CA CYS A 5 -13.66 -5.36 -8.90
C CYS A 5 -13.95 -3.94 -9.44
N GLY A 6 -15.19 -3.46 -9.35
CA GLY A 6 -15.57 -2.11 -9.79
C GLY A 6 -15.66 -1.91 -11.31
N GLU A 7 -15.31 -2.90 -12.14
CA GLU A 7 -15.38 -2.78 -13.61
C GLU A 7 -16.78 -2.41 -14.10
N CYS A 8 -17.83 -2.97 -13.50
CA CYS A 8 -19.20 -2.66 -13.87
C CYS A 8 -19.55 -1.17 -13.66
N VAL A 9 -19.01 -0.54 -12.61
CA VAL A 9 -19.20 0.88 -12.31
C VAL A 9 -18.43 1.73 -13.34
N ALA A 10 -17.18 1.37 -13.64
CA ALA A 10 -16.35 2.07 -14.61
C ALA A 10 -16.92 2.05 -16.03
N PHE A 11 -17.51 0.93 -16.46
CA PHE A 11 -18.09 0.77 -17.79
C PHE A 11 -19.52 1.32 -17.93
N CYS A 12 -20.18 1.76 -16.85
CA CYS A 12 -21.58 2.17 -16.89
C CYS A 12 -21.74 3.57 -17.52
N PRO A 13 -22.25 3.71 -18.76
CA PRO A 13 -22.34 5.01 -19.44
C PRO A 13 -23.42 5.92 -18.83
N LYS A 14 -24.32 5.36 -18.03
CA LYS A 14 -25.40 6.08 -17.36
C LYS A 14 -25.08 6.41 -15.91
N HIS A 15 -23.92 5.99 -15.39
CA HIS A 15 -23.54 6.15 -13.98
C HIS A 15 -24.63 5.65 -13.00
N ALA A 16 -25.35 4.60 -13.39
CA ALA A 16 -26.44 4.03 -12.59
C ALA A 16 -25.95 3.09 -11.49
N LEU A 17 -24.66 2.77 -11.50
CA LEU A 17 -24.00 1.90 -10.52
C LEU A 17 -23.07 2.74 -9.67
N SER A 18 -23.05 2.47 -8.36
CA SER A 18 -22.14 3.07 -7.40
C SER A 18 -21.43 1.98 -6.60
N VAL A 19 -20.22 2.30 -6.11
CA VAL A 19 -19.53 1.48 -5.11
C VAL A 19 -19.92 2.01 -3.75
N GLU A 20 -20.41 1.13 -2.87
CA GLU A 20 -20.45 1.47 -1.44
C GLU A 20 -19.05 1.31 -0.87
N TRP A 21 -18.45 2.43 -0.48
CA TRP A 21 -17.10 2.51 0.08
C TRP A 21 -17.06 2.18 1.58
N THR A 22 -17.90 1.25 2.03
CA THR A 22 -18.11 0.95 3.46
C THR A 22 -17.17 -0.12 4.01
N ASP A 23 -16.48 -0.87 3.14
CA ASP A 23 -15.63 -1.99 3.51
C ASP A 23 -14.17 -1.78 3.03
N ALA A 24 -13.42 -1.01 3.82
CA ALA A 24 -12.01 -0.71 3.55
C ALA A 24 -11.14 -1.97 3.61
N GLU A 25 -11.39 -2.87 4.56
CA GLU A 25 -10.62 -4.12 4.73
C GLU A 25 -10.76 -5.02 3.49
N ALA A 26 -11.98 -5.21 2.98
CA ALA A 26 -12.15 -6.01 1.78
C ALA A 26 -11.54 -5.34 0.53
N LEU A 27 -11.44 -4.01 0.48
CA LEU A 27 -10.70 -3.33 -0.59
C LEU A 27 -9.19 -3.56 -0.45
N GLU A 28 -8.67 -3.45 0.76
CA GLU A 28 -7.26 -3.70 1.10
C GLU A 28 -6.83 -5.12 0.71
N GLU A 29 -7.61 -6.14 1.08
CA GLU A 29 -7.34 -7.53 0.70
C GLU A 29 -7.34 -7.73 -0.82
N ARG A 30 -8.32 -7.15 -1.53
CA ARG A 30 -8.37 -7.24 -3.00
C ARG A 30 -7.14 -6.61 -3.65
N ILE A 31 -6.70 -5.44 -3.19
CA ILE A 31 -5.48 -4.79 -3.71
C ILE A 31 -4.28 -5.75 -3.62
N VAL A 32 -4.16 -6.46 -2.50
CA VAL A 32 -3.11 -7.46 -2.32
C VAL A 32 -3.28 -8.66 -3.26
N GLU A 33 -4.51 -9.12 -3.53
CA GLU A 33 -4.76 -10.20 -4.50
C GLU A 33 -4.32 -9.82 -5.92
N PHE A 34 -4.61 -8.58 -6.34
CA PHE A 34 -4.15 -8.05 -7.63
C PHE A 34 -2.62 -7.96 -7.67
N ALA A 35 -1.99 -7.45 -6.60
CA ALA A 35 -0.53 -7.41 -6.49
C ALA A 35 0.09 -8.82 -6.56
N TYR A 36 -0.49 -9.79 -5.84
CA TYR A 36 -0.06 -11.19 -5.90
C TYR A 36 -0.16 -11.75 -7.32
N GLY A 37 -1.27 -11.51 -8.01
CA GLY A 37 -1.48 -11.91 -9.40
C GLY A 37 -0.42 -11.34 -10.35
N ALA A 38 -0.06 -10.06 -10.18
CA ALA A 38 0.93 -9.37 -11.00
C ALA A 38 2.37 -9.82 -10.70
N LEU A 39 2.69 -10.06 -9.42
CA LEU A 39 4.07 -10.30 -8.96
C LEU A 39 4.48 -11.78 -9.01
N LYS A 40 3.56 -12.72 -8.85
CA LYS A 40 3.89 -14.16 -8.76
C LYS A 40 4.71 -14.70 -9.93
N GLN A 41 4.53 -14.14 -11.13
CA GLN A 41 5.24 -14.56 -12.34
C GLN A 41 6.75 -14.26 -12.30
N PHE A 42 7.16 -13.25 -11.53
CA PHE A 42 8.57 -12.86 -11.44
C PHE A 42 9.32 -13.69 -10.40
N GLY A 43 8.63 -14.25 -9.41
CA GLY A 43 9.23 -15.05 -8.34
C GLY A 43 10.42 -14.33 -7.70
N LYS A 44 11.58 -15.00 -7.67
CA LYS A 44 12.82 -14.44 -7.09
C LYS A 44 13.49 -13.39 -7.98
N ASN A 45 13.05 -13.18 -9.22
CA ASN A 45 13.69 -12.27 -10.17
C ASN A 45 13.17 -10.83 -10.07
N ALA A 46 12.29 -10.54 -9.11
CA ALA A 46 11.86 -9.18 -8.80
C ALA A 46 12.81 -8.49 -7.79
N ALA A 47 12.91 -7.19 -7.93
CA ALA A 47 13.49 -6.28 -6.94
C ALA A 47 12.52 -5.10 -6.77
N TYR A 48 12.43 -4.61 -5.54
CA TYR A 48 11.50 -3.56 -5.14
C TYR A 48 12.30 -2.39 -4.57
N LEU A 49 11.87 -1.19 -4.90
CA LEU A 49 12.52 0.06 -4.53
C LEU A 49 11.44 1.03 -4.06
N ASN A 50 11.53 1.49 -2.82
CA ASN A 50 10.63 2.51 -2.27
C ASN A 50 11.43 3.79 -2.01
N VAL A 51 10.87 4.92 -2.40
CA VAL A 51 11.44 6.25 -2.15
C VAL A 51 10.55 6.97 -1.15
N LEU A 52 11.06 7.15 0.06
CA LEU A 52 10.36 7.80 1.16
C LEU A 52 10.83 9.25 1.25
N SER A 53 10.36 10.04 0.29
CA SER A 53 10.62 11.47 0.19
C SER A 53 9.34 12.20 -0.18
N ASN A 54 9.18 13.42 0.33
CA ASN A 54 8.03 14.28 0.10
C ASN A 54 6.69 13.55 0.40
N ILE A 55 6.63 12.89 1.55
CA ILE A 55 5.46 12.11 1.97
C ILE A 55 4.33 13.08 2.29
N THR A 56 3.27 13.10 1.48
CA THR A 56 2.12 14.01 1.61
C THR A 56 0.84 13.29 2.02
N LYS A 57 -0.18 14.04 2.45
CA LYS A 57 -1.46 13.47 2.89
C LYS A 57 -2.26 12.80 1.77
N MET A 58 -2.22 13.35 0.56
CA MET A 58 -2.99 12.86 -0.57
C MET A 58 -2.05 12.37 -1.69
N CYS A 59 -2.63 11.64 -2.64
CA CYS A 59 -1.95 11.23 -3.86
C CYS A 59 -1.48 12.44 -4.68
N ASP A 60 -0.30 12.32 -5.26
CA ASP A 60 0.32 13.26 -6.20
C ASP A 60 -0.54 13.53 -7.47
N CYS A 61 -1.48 12.65 -7.77
CA CYS A 61 -2.50 12.87 -8.80
C CYS A 61 -3.49 14.00 -8.46
N MET A 62 -3.53 14.48 -7.20
CA MET A 62 -4.43 15.55 -6.80
C MET A 62 -3.89 16.91 -7.30
N PRO A 63 -4.72 17.77 -7.93
CA PRO A 63 -4.30 19.05 -8.50
C PRO A 63 -4.18 20.14 -7.42
N ILE A 64 -3.60 19.79 -6.27
CA ILE A 64 -3.41 20.69 -5.13
C ILE A 64 -1.93 20.68 -4.74
N LYS A 65 -1.40 21.85 -4.39
CA LYS A 65 -0.10 21.92 -3.74
C LYS A 65 -0.25 21.32 -2.34
N MET A 66 0.53 20.29 -2.04
CA MET A 66 0.52 19.62 -0.76
C MET A 66 1.74 19.97 0.08
N GLU A 67 1.53 20.15 1.37
CA GLU A 67 2.60 20.26 2.34
C GLU A 67 3.00 18.86 2.82
N PRO A 68 4.30 18.62 3.13
CA PRO A 68 4.76 17.35 3.67
C PRO A 68 4.03 16.97 4.95
N ALA A 69 3.58 15.72 5.02
CA ALA A 69 2.96 15.11 6.18
C ALA A 69 3.97 14.41 7.10
N ALA A 70 5.04 13.83 6.54
CA ALA A 70 6.13 13.19 7.30
C ALA A 70 7.49 13.63 6.78
N LYS A 71 8.52 13.48 7.62
CA LYS A 71 9.91 13.74 7.23
C LYS A 71 10.42 12.65 6.30
N ASP A 72 11.25 13.07 5.35
CA ASP A 72 11.99 12.16 4.46
C ASP A 72 12.87 11.20 5.25
N ILE A 73 12.98 9.97 4.73
CA ILE A 73 13.83 8.90 5.26
C ILE A 73 14.93 8.54 4.26
N GLY A 74 14.58 8.44 2.97
CA GLY A 74 15.53 8.05 1.93
C GLY A 74 14.97 6.93 1.05
N ILE A 75 15.85 6.04 0.60
CA ILE A 75 15.52 4.99 -0.36
C ILE A 75 15.73 3.62 0.30
N LEU A 76 14.73 2.76 0.19
CA LEU A 76 14.81 1.36 0.60
C LEU A 76 14.79 0.45 -0.64
N ALA A 77 15.51 -0.66 -0.57
CA ALA A 77 15.52 -1.69 -1.59
C ALA A 77 15.38 -3.09 -0.96
N SER A 78 14.65 -3.98 -1.63
CA SER A 78 14.45 -5.35 -1.16
C SER A 78 14.14 -6.29 -2.33
N ARG A 79 14.29 -7.60 -2.10
CA ARG A 79 13.76 -8.65 -2.99
C ARG A 79 12.44 -9.24 -2.50
N ASP A 80 11.98 -8.83 -1.32
CA ASP A 80 10.72 -9.20 -0.71
C ASP A 80 9.81 -7.95 -0.65
N PRO A 81 8.64 -7.96 -1.33
CA PRO A 81 7.75 -6.81 -1.41
C PRO A 81 7.06 -6.52 -0.07
N VAL A 82 6.77 -7.54 0.73
CA VAL A 82 6.09 -7.36 2.02
C VAL A 82 7.09 -6.82 3.05
N ALA A 83 8.34 -7.28 2.99
CA ALA A 83 9.38 -6.82 3.90
C ALA A 83 9.72 -5.33 3.69
N ILE A 84 9.79 -4.86 2.44
CA ILE A 84 10.09 -3.45 2.16
C ILE A 84 8.93 -2.53 2.56
N ASP A 85 7.68 -2.92 2.29
CA ASP A 85 6.53 -2.10 2.66
C ASP A 85 6.36 -2.04 4.19
N GLN A 86 6.58 -3.16 4.89
CA GLN A 86 6.60 -3.17 6.36
C GLN A 86 7.72 -2.26 6.90
N ALA A 87 8.93 -2.34 6.35
CA ALA A 87 10.04 -1.48 6.77
C ALA A 87 9.73 0.00 6.51
N CYS A 88 9.12 0.34 5.37
CA CYS A 88 8.73 1.71 5.05
C CYS A 88 7.69 2.23 6.05
N TYR A 89 6.66 1.44 6.34
CA TYR A 89 5.60 1.80 7.28
C TYR A 89 6.20 2.07 8.67
N ASP A 90 7.01 1.14 9.17
CA ASP A 90 7.58 1.22 10.51
C ASP A 90 8.55 2.40 10.64
N LEU A 91 9.45 2.61 9.66
CA LEU A 91 10.42 3.71 9.71
C LEU A 91 9.73 5.09 9.70
N VAL A 92 8.65 5.27 8.92
CA VAL A 92 7.88 6.53 8.92
C VAL A 92 7.18 6.73 10.26
N CYS A 93 6.50 5.70 10.76
CA CYS A 93 5.80 5.79 12.04
C CYS A 93 6.76 6.03 13.22
N GLU A 94 7.94 5.39 13.21
CA GLU A 94 8.99 5.61 14.21
C GLU A 94 9.56 7.03 14.12
N ARG A 95 9.84 7.51 12.90
CA ARG A 95 10.37 8.86 12.65
C ARG A 95 9.42 9.96 13.14
N GLU A 96 8.12 9.74 13.00
CA GLU A 96 7.07 10.68 13.43
C GLU A 96 6.58 10.42 14.87
N GLY A 97 6.95 9.30 15.49
CA GLY A 97 6.55 8.91 16.84
C GLY A 97 5.08 8.55 17.00
N ARG A 98 4.37 8.31 15.89
CA ARG A 98 2.94 8.01 15.83
C ARG A 98 2.58 7.29 14.53
N ASP A 99 1.43 6.64 14.49
CA ASP A 99 0.91 6.04 13.26
C ASP A 99 0.26 7.11 12.37
N ILE A 100 1.11 7.84 11.66
CA ILE A 100 0.66 8.95 10.81
C ILE A 100 -0.29 8.47 9.68
N PHE A 101 -0.10 7.27 9.16
CA PHE A 101 -0.93 6.74 8.08
C PHE A 101 -2.34 6.48 8.56
N LYS A 102 -2.48 5.84 9.71
CA LYS A 102 -3.78 5.59 10.33
C LYS A 102 -4.49 6.87 10.73
N GLU A 103 -3.76 7.83 11.32
CA GLU A 103 -4.33 9.12 11.71
C GLU A 103 -4.84 9.95 10.51
N LEU A 104 -4.12 9.92 9.39
CA LEU A 104 -4.49 10.71 8.20
C LEU A 104 -5.62 10.07 7.39
N ASN A 105 -5.67 8.73 7.32
CA ASN A 105 -6.56 8.00 6.43
C ASN A 105 -7.74 7.33 7.15
N ASN A 106 -7.69 7.21 8.49
CA ASN A 106 -8.68 6.49 9.29
C ASN A 106 -8.87 5.02 8.88
N VAL A 107 -7.78 4.38 8.41
CA VAL A 107 -7.73 2.97 7.97
C VAL A 107 -6.45 2.32 8.53
N ASP A 108 -6.49 1.03 8.87
CA ASP A 108 -5.34 0.28 9.38
C ASP A 108 -4.55 -0.38 8.24
N GLY A 109 -3.53 0.33 7.73
CA GLY A 109 -2.68 -0.17 6.63
C GLY A 109 -1.94 -1.48 6.94
N ALA A 110 -1.85 -1.90 8.22
CA ALA A 110 -1.26 -3.19 8.56
C ALA A 110 -2.10 -4.39 8.07
N ILE A 111 -3.36 -4.19 7.71
CA ILE A 111 -4.25 -5.22 7.13
C ILE A 111 -3.64 -5.77 5.84
N GLN A 112 -3.23 -4.88 4.91
CA GLN A 112 -2.62 -5.29 3.65
C GLN A 112 -1.36 -6.14 3.87
N LEU A 113 -0.48 -5.71 4.78
CA LEU A 113 0.78 -6.41 5.08
C LEU A 113 0.54 -7.80 5.67
N LYS A 114 -0.42 -7.93 6.61
CA LYS A 114 -0.82 -9.21 7.21
C LYS A 114 -1.40 -10.15 6.17
N TYR A 115 -2.29 -9.65 5.30
CA TYR A 115 -2.93 -10.46 4.28
C TYR A 115 -1.94 -10.88 3.18
N ALA A 116 -1.00 -10.01 2.79
CA ALA A 116 0.05 -10.31 1.83
C ALA A 116 0.98 -11.43 2.32
N GLU A 117 1.37 -11.42 3.60
CA GLU A 117 2.14 -12.51 4.21
C GLU A 117 1.33 -13.81 4.25
N LYS A 118 0.04 -13.74 4.60
CA LYS A 118 -0.86 -14.91 4.60
C LYS A 118 -1.01 -15.55 3.20
N LEU A 119 -1.04 -14.74 2.14
CA LEU A 119 -1.06 -15.22 0.75
C LEU A 119 0.31 -15.74 0.25
N GLY A 120 1.37 -15.56 1.04
CA GLY A 120 2.72 -15.98 0.69
C GLY A 120 3.40 -15.07 -0.34
N LEU A 121 3.01 -13.78 -0.41
CA LEU A 121 3.64 -12.79 -1.29
C LEU A 121 5.05 -12.38 -0.79
N GLY A 122 5.30 -12.52 0.50
CA GLY A 122 6.55 -12.16 1.17
C GLY A 122 6.43 -12.35 2.68
N SER A 123 7.40 -11.84 3.44
CA SER A 123 7.36 -11.82 4.89
C SER A 123 7.36 -10.41 5.46
N ARG A 124 6.63 -10.22 6.55
CA ARG A 124 6.67 -8.97 7.34
C ARG A 124 7.92 -8.87 8.20
N LYS A 125 8.70 -9.95 8.33
CA LYS A 125 9.97 -9.92 9.08
C LYS A 125 11.05 -9.36 8.18
N TYR A 126 11.73 -8.32 8.67
CA TYR A 126 12.83 -7.70 7.96
C TYR A 126 13.96 -7.34 8.93
N LYS A 127 15.12 -7.02 8.37
CA LYS A 127 16.23 -6.39 9.06
C LYS A 127 16.77 -5.30 8.14
N VAL A 128 16.85 -4.08 8.63
CA VAL A 128 17.48 -2.97 7.91
C VAL A 128 19.00 -3.15 7.95
N ILE A 129 19.64 -2.98 6.79
CA ILE A 129 21.09 -2.98 6.64
C ILE A 129 21.45 -1.67 5.95
N GLU A 130 22.19 -0.81 6.62
CA GLU A 130 22.71 0.43 6.06
C GLU A 130 23.96 0.15 5.20
N VAL A 131 24.07 0.82 4.06
CA VAL A 131 25.15 0.68 3.08
C VAL A 131 25.78 2.03 2.81
#